data_AF-A0A6A9TD06-F1
#
_entry.id   AF-A0A6A9TD06-F1
#
_cell.length_a   1.000
_cell.length_b   1.000
_cell.length_c   1.000
_cell.angle_alpha   90.00
_cell.angle_beta   90.00
_cell.angle_gamma   90.00
#
_symmetry.space_group_name_H-M   'P 1'
#
loop_
_entity.id
_entity.type
_entity.pdbx_description
1 polymer ?
#
loop_
_entity_poly.entity_id
_entity_poly.type
_entity_poly.pdbx_seq_one_letter_code
_entity_poly.pdbx_strand_id
1 'polypeptide(L)'
;MSPTALRGALGFLTRLPVGRDEATWEAFVQSPATFPVVGYLVGALVALPFLLPAPAPTVALAFPVAVYAATGITHLDGVADLGDAAVVHGDAAARRAVLKDSALGVGGTVALVAVVLGLATAAFALAEAAVSTG
;
A
#
# COMPACT_ATOMS: atom_id res chain seq x y z
N MET A 1 -12.35 -19.72 8.15
CA MET A 1 -12.36 -18.25 8.03
C MET A 1 -13.77 -17.83 7.70
N SER A 2 -14.38 -16.91 8.46
CA SER A 2 -15.77 -16.52 8.26
C SER A 2 -15.90 -15.50 7.11
N PRO A 3 -17.02 -15.49 6.35
CA PRO A 3 -17.29 -14.45 5.35
C PRO A 3 -17.30 -13.04 5.95
N THR A 4 -17.77 -12.90 7.19
CA THR A 4 -17.78 -11.64 7.94
C THR A 4 -16.37 -11.09 8.17
N ALA A 5 -15.42 -11.96 8.57
CA ALA A 5 -14.02 -11.56 8.76
C ALA A 5 -13.36 -11.15 7.44
N LEU A 6 -13.64 -11.86 6.34
CA LEU A 6 -13.17 -11.49 5.01
C LEU A 6 -13.70 -10.13 4.56
N ARG A 7 -14.99 -9.85 4.78
CA ARG A 7 -15.60 -8.54 4.47
C ARG A 7 -14.95 -7.42 5.28
N GLY A 8 -14.69 -7.66 6.57
CA GLY A 8 -13.96 -6.74 7.44
C GLY A 8 -12.56 -6.43 6.89
N ALA A 9 -11.78 -7.48 6.59
CA ALA A 9 -10.46 -7.36 6.00
C ALA A 9 -10.48 -6.62 4.66
N LEU A 10 -11.41 -6.97 3.76
CA LEU A 10 -11.50 -6.52 2.38
C LEU A 10 -11.63 -5.02 2.18
N GLY A 11 -11.89 -4.23 3.19
CA GLY A 11 -11.68 -2.79 3.03
C GLY A 11 -11.13 -2.09 4.24
N PHE A 12 -10.71 -2.83 5.27
CA PHE A 12 -9.72 -2.25 6.14
C PHE A 12 -8.42 -2.10 5.31
N LEU A 13 -8.15 -3.12 4.49
CA LEU A 13 -6.98 -3.21 3.61
C LEU A 13 -7.18 -2.59 2.22
N THR A 14 -8.41 -2.22 1.82
CA THR A 14 -8.72 -1.73 0.46
C THR A 14 -9.78 -0.62 0.43
N ARG A 15 -9.90 0.08 -0.70
CA ARG A 15 -10.97 1.06 -0.99
C ARG A 15 -12.25 0.45 -1.59
N LEU A 16 -12.36 -0.88 -1.66
CA LEU A 16 -13.57 -1.52 -2.19
C LEU A 16 -14.78 -1.19 -1.31
N PRO A 17 -15.92 -0.78 -1.90
CA PRO A 17 -17.12 -0.35 -1.16
C PRO A 17 -17.93 -1.56 -0.64
N VAL A 18 -17.31 -2.42 0.17
CA VAL A 18 -17.93 -3.62 0.74
C VAL A 18 -18.75 -3.35 2.01
N GLY A 19 -18.71 -2.11 2.52
CA GLY A 19 -19.34 -1.71 3.78
C GLY A 19 -18.59 -2.20 5.02
N ARG A 20 -18.67 -1.45 6.13
CA ARG A 20 -18.10 -1.79 7.43
C ARG A 20 -19.09 -1.51 8.54
N ASP A 21 -19.13 -2.44 9.48
CA ASP A 21 -19.80 -2.34 10.76
C ASP A 21 -18.92 -2.97 11.85
N GLU A 22 -19.30 -2.78 13.11
CA GLU A 22 -18.53 -3.28 14.26
C GLU A 22 -18.32 -4.80 14.20
N ALA A 23 -19.33 -5.55 13.76
CA ALA A 23 -19.25 -7.01 13.68
C ALA A 23 -18.20 -7.47 12.64
N THR A 24 -18.12 -6.80 11.49
CA THR A 24 -17.08 -7.08 10.49
C THR A 24 -15.69 -6.70 10.99
N TRP A 25 -15.56 -5.64 11.79
CA TRP A 25 -14.31 -5.21 12.40
C TRP A 25 -13.82 -6.23 13.44
N GLU A 26 -14.65 -6.59 14.41
CA GLU A 26 -14.31 -7.58 15.45
C GLU A 26 -13.92 -8.92 14.84
N ALA A 27 -14.68 -9.40 13.85
CA ALA A 27 -14.39 -10.65 13.16
C ALA A 27 -13.04 -10.62 12.43
N PHE A 28 -12.68 -9.48 11.83
CA PHE A 28 -11.39 -9.28 11.16
C PHE A 28 -10.23 -9.28 12.15
N VAL A 29 -10.33 -8.50 13.24
CA VAL A 29 -9.28 -8.39 14.25
C VAL A 29 -8.96 -9.75 14.90
N GLN A 30 -9.96 -10.60 15.06
CA GLN A 30 -9.78 -11.97 15.59
C GLN A 30 -9.30 -12.99 14.54
N SER A 31 -9.15 -12.60 13.27
CA SER A 31 -8.86 -13.50 12.15
C SER A 31 -7.65 -13.05 11.32
N PRO A 32 -6.41 -13.09 11.87
CA PRO A 32 -5.21 -12.63 11.15
C PRO A 32 -4.92 -13.38 9.85
N ALA A 33 -5.42 -14.62 9.71
CA ALA A 33 -5.33 -15.39 8.47
C ALA A 33 -6.05 -14.74 7.26
N THR A 34 -6.92 -13.75 7.48
CA THR A 34 -7.58 -12.97 6.41
C THR A 34 -6.60 -12.06 5.65
N PHE A 35 -5.53 -11.59 6.28
CA PHE A 35 -4.53 -10.70 5.67
C PHE A 35 -3.90 -11.26 4.39
N PRO A 36 -3.27 -12.46 4.41
CA PRO A 36 -2.67 -13.00 3.19
C PRO A 36 -3.70 -13.28 2.10
N VAL A 37 -4.93 -13.67 2.46
CA VAL A 37 -5.99 -13.92 1.48
C VAL A 37 -6.37 -12.63 0.75
N VAL A 38 -6.67 -11.56 1.49
CA VAL A 38 -6.96 -10.25 0.88
C VAL A 38 -5.74 -9.70 0.15
N GLY A 39 -4.54 -9.93 0.68
CA GLY A 39 -3.28 -9.56 0.04
C GLY A 39 -3.10 -10.21 -1.33
N TYR A 40 -3.38 -11.50 -1.48
CA TYR A 40 -3.36 -12.17 -2.79
C TYR A 40 -4.43 -11.62 -3.74
N LEU A 41 -5.64 -11.32 -3.24
CA LEU A 41 -6.69 -10.71 -4.05
C LEU A 41 -6.29 -9.33 -4.57
N VAL A 42 -5.74 -8.48 -3.69
CA VAL A 42 -5.20 -7.17 -4.07
C VAL A 42 -4.03 -7.35 -5.03
N GLY A 43 -3.11 -8.27 -4.76
CA GLY A 43 -1.98 -8.61 -5.62
C GLY A 43 -2.41 -8.96 -7.04
N ALA A 44 -3.40 -9.84 -7.19
CA ALA A 44 -3.96 -10.20 -8.48
C ALA A 44 -4.58 -8.99 -9.21
N LEU A 45 -5.29 -8.13 -8.47
CA LEU A 45 -5.89 -6.90 -9.03
C LEU A 45 -4.85 -5.89 -9.48
N VAL A 46 -3.81 -5.66 -8.70
CA VAL A 46 -2.76 -4.65 -9.01
C VAL A 46 -1.75 -5.17 -10.03
N ALA A 47 -1.74 -6.47 -10.31
CA ALA A 47 -0.93 -7.09 -11.36
C ALA A 47 -1.52 -6.94 -12.77
N LEU A 48 -2.78 -6.48 -12.91
CA LEU A 48 -3.42 -6.30 -14.22
C LEU A 48 -2.61 -5.47 -15.23
N PRO A 49 -1.87 -4.39 -14.86
CA PRO A 49 -1.04 -3.65 -15.81
C PRO A 49 0.01 -4.50 -16.53
N PHE A 50 0.51 -5.58 -15.92
CA PHE A 50 1.48 -6.49 -16.53
C PHE A 50 0.89 -7.37 -17.63
N LEU A 51 -0.44 -7.45 -17.73
CA LEU A 51 -1.13 -8.22 -18.77
C LEU A 51 -1.39 -7.39 -20.04
N LEU A 52 -1.15 -6.08 -19.98
CA LEU A 52 -1.35 -5.19 -21.11
C LEU A 52 -0.13 -5.23 -22.04
N PRO A 53 -0.31 -5.18 -23.37
CA PRO A 53 0.79 -5.05 -24.32
C PRO A 53 1.32 -3.60 -24.32
N ALA A 54 1.82 -3.16 -23.18
CA ALA A 54 2.31 -1.81 -22.93
C ALA A 54 3.84 -1.82 -22.74
N PRO A 55 4.54 -0.74 -23.13
CA PRO A 55 5.96 -0.59 -22.83
C PRO A 55 6.25 -0.68 -21.34
N ALA A 56 7.40 -1.22 -20.94
CA ALA A 56 7.79 -1.36 -19.54
C ALA A 56 7.71 -0.06 -18.72
N PRO A 57 8.07 1.14 -19.24
CA PRO A 57 7.86 2.39 -18.51
C PRO A 57 6.39 2.67 -18.16
N THR A 58 5.47 2.28 -19.05
CA THR A 58 4.02 2.46 -18.82
C THR A 58 3.55 1.54 -17.70
N VAL A 59 3.99 0.27 -17.69
CA VAL A 59 3.67 -0.68 -16.62
C VAL A 59 4.28 -0.23 -15.29
N ALA A 60 5.51 0.30 -15.32
CA ALA A 60 6.22 0.84 -14.16
C ALA A 60 5.44 1.97 -13.45
N LEU A 61 4.78 2.84 -14.21
CA LEU A 61 3.90 3.87 -13.66
C LEU A 61 2.53 3.31 -13.25
N ALA A 62 1.94 2.45 -14.07
CA ALA A 62 0.59 1.94 -13.85
C ALA A 62 0.50 1.05 -12.60
N PHE A 63 1.55 0.31 -12.26
CA PHE A 63 1.59 -0.56 -11.09
C PHE A 63 1.39 0.18 -9.74
N PRO A 64 2.22 1.16 -9.35
CA PRO A 64 2.00 1.92 -8.11
C PRO A 64 0.65 2.66 -8.13
N VAL A 65 0.21 3.17 -9.28
CA VAL A 65 -1.14 3.77 -9.41
C VAL A 65 -2.22 2.74 -9.08
N ALA A 66 -2.13 1.51 -9.60
CA ALA A 66 -3.07 0.44 -9.30
C ALA A 66 -3.05 0.06 -7.81
N VAL A 67 -1.86 -0.02 -7.19
CA VAL A 67 -1.70 -0.27 -5.75
C VAL A 67 -2.48 0.75 -4.94
N TYR A 68 -2.24 2.05 -5.13
CA TYR A 68 -2.91 3.09 -4.34
C TYR A 68 -4.36 3.34 -4.74
N ALA A 69 -4.76 2.98 -5.97
CA ALA A 69 -6.16 2.91 -6.34
C ALA A 69 -6.89 1.86 -5.48
N ALA A 70 -6.32 0.65 -5.39
CA ALA A 70 -6.89 -0.48 -4.67
C ALA A 70 -6.84 -0.32 -3.15
N THR A 71 -5.70 0.08 -2.57
CA THR A 71 -5.48 0.12 -1.11
C THR A 71 -5.75 1.47 -0.47
N GLY A 72 -5.80 2.54 -1.28
CA GLY A 72 -5.82 3.92 -0.78
C GLY A 72 -4.43 4.42 -0.42
N ILE A 73 -4.37 5.54 0.31
CA ILE A 73 -3.12 6.23 0.66
C ILE A 73 -2.73 6.10 2.13
N THR A 74 -3.48 5.36 2.94
CA THR A 74 -3.20 5.16 4.38
C THR A 74 -1.82 4.55 4.62
N HIS A 75 -1.36 3.70 3.71
CA HIS A 75 -0.01 3.12 3.77
C HIS A 75 1.07 4.16 3.47
N LEU A 76 0.82 5.08 2.54
CA LEU A 76 1.75 6.17 2.23
C LEU A 76 1.81 7.16 3.39
N ASP A 77 0.66 7.51 3.97
CA ASP A 77 0.54 8.39 5.13
C ASP A 77 1.39 7.89 6.31
N GLY A 78 1.24 6.61 6.69
CA GLY A 78 2.06 6.03 7.75
C GLY A 78 3.57 5.96 7.42
N VAL A 79 3.94 5.82 6.14
CA VAL A 79 5.34 5.91 5.70
C VAL A 79 5.87 7.34 5.81
N ALA A 80 5.05 8.34 5.45
CA ALA A 80 5.41 9.74 5.57
C ALA A 80 5.64 10.13 7.04
N ASP A 81 4.68 9.80 7.90
CA ASP A 81 4.73 10.03 9.34
C ASP A 81 5.98 9.41 9.98
N LEU A 82 6.26 8.15 9.63
CA LEU A 82 7.44 7.46 10.13
C LEU A 82 8.74 8.08 9.59
N GLY A 83 8.74 8.49 8.32
CA GLY A 83 9.87 9.16 7.70
C GLY A 83 10.21 10.47 8.40
N ASP A 84 9.21 11.29 8.69
CA ASP A 84 9.40 12.55 9.41
C ASP A 84 9.81 12.33 10.87
N ALA A 85 9.19 11.37 11.56
CA ALA A 85 9.60 11.02 12.91
C ALA A 85 11.03 10.46 12.99
N ALA A 86 11.52 9.79 11.95
CA ALA A 86 12.86 9.19 11.91
C ALA A 86 13.99 10.22 11.84
N VAL A 87 13.75 11.39 11.23
CA VAL A 87 14.78 12.45 11.08
C VAL A 87 14.82 13.44 12.25
N VAL A 88 13.91 13.30 13.22
CA VAL A 88 13.90 14.12 14.45
C VAL A 88 15.06 13.74 15.36
N HIS A 89 15.92 14.72 15.61
CA HIS A 89 16.98 14.66 16.60
C HIS A 89 16.44 15.13 17.95
N GLY A 90 15.79 14.22 18.68
CA GLY A 90 15.14 14.52 19.95
C GLY A 90 14.69 13.27 20.69
N ASP A 91 14.02 13.48 21.83
CA ASP A 91 13.47 12.40 22.62
C ASP A 91 12.21 11.78 21.98
N ALA A 92 11.67 10.77 22.65
CA ALA A 92 10.50 10.07 22.16
C ALA A 92 9.22 10.94 22.19
N ALA A 93 9.21 12.06 22.93
CA ALA A 93 8.10 13.01 22.94
C ALA A 93 8.15 13.89 21.68
N ALA A 94 9.34 14.39 21.31
CA ALA A 94 9.56 15.16 20.09
C ALA A 94 9.17 14.36 18.83
N ARG A 95 9.56 13.08 18.75
CA ARG A 95 9.16 12.20 17.63
C ARG A 95 7.65 12.02 17.53
N ARG A 96 6.96 11.86 18.67
CA ARG A 96 5.49 11.71 18.71
C ARG A 96 4.75 13.00 18.39
N ALA A 97 5.35 14.16 18.62
CA ALA A 97 4.75 15.43 18.25
C ALA A 97 4.63 15.57 16.73
N VAL A 98 5.63 15.09 15.98
CA VAL A 98 5.63 15.11 14.51
C VAL A 98 4.54 14.20 13.92
N LEU A 99 4.27 13.04 14.53
CA LEU A 99 3.17 12.15 14.10
C LEU A 99 1.76 12.77 14.23
N LYS A 100 1.64 13.94 14.88
CA LYS A 100 0.38 14.69 14.99
C LYS A 100 0.36 15.91 14.06
N ASP A 101 1.47 16.22 13.43
CA ASP A 101 1.55 17.26 12.42
C ASP A 101 0.96 16.71 11.12
N SER A 102 0.20 17.54 10.43
CA SER A 102 -0.37 17.21 9.11
C SER A 102 0.52 17.68 7.96
N ALA A 103 1.60 18.42 8.27
CA ALA A 103 2.57 18.86 7.31
C ALA A 103 3.53 17.73 6.92
N LEU A 104 3.76 17.57 5.62
CA LEU A 104 4.77 16.66 5.10
C LEU A 104 6.16 17.31 5.21
N GLY A 105 7.06 16.66 5.95
CA GLY A 105 8.46 17.07 6.07
C GLY A 105 9.38 16.38 5.06
N VAL A 106 10.68 16.68 5.17
CA VAL A 106 11.71 16.13 4.27
C VAL A 106 11.90 14.63 4.50
N GLY A 107 11.79 14.16 5.74
CA GLY A 107 11.95 12.74 6.07
C GLY A 107 10.84 11.89 5.44
N GLY A 108 9.59 12.35 5.58
CA GLY A 108 8.42 11.76 4.96
C GLY A 108 8.49 11.83 3.44
N THR A 109 8.90 12.97 2.88
CA THR A 109 9.10 13.13 1.44
C THR A 109 10.08 12.10 0.88
N VAL A 110 11.25 11.95 1.49
CA VAL A 110 12.27 10.98 1.04
C VAL A 110 11.75 9.54 1.18
N ALA A 111 11.04 9.23 2.27
CA ALA A 111 10.46 7.90 2.48
C ALA A 111 9.39 7.57 1.43
N LEU A 112 8.49 8.51 1.10
CA LEU A 112 7.49 8.37 0.05
C LEU A 112 8.14 8.16 -1.32
N VAL A 113 9.15 8.96 -1.65
CA VAL A 113 9.91 8.80 -2.91
C VAL A 113 10.54 7.43 -3.00
N ALA A 114 11.17 6.95 -1.92
CA ALA A 114 11.78 5.62 -1.90
C ALA A 114 10.76 4.49 -2.14
N VAL A 115 9.57 4.57 -1.52
CA VAL A 115 8.51 3.57 -1.71
C VAL A 115 7.96 3.61 -3.14
N VAL A 116 7.57 4.78 -3.64
CA VAL A 116 6.95 4.90 -4.97
C VAL A 116 7.94 4.55 -6.07
N LEU A 117 9.18 5.06 -6.01
CA LEU A 117 10.22 4.72 -6.98
C LEU A 117 10.64 3.25 -6.86
N GLY A 118 10.68 2.68 -5.65
CA GLY A 118 10.94 1.27 -5.44
C GLY A 118 9.92 0.38 -6.14
N LEU A 119 8.63 0.66 -5.97
CA LEU A 119 7.54 -0.05 -6.65
C LEU A 119 7.62 0.12 -8.17
N ALA A 120 7.83 1.34 -8.65
CA ALA A 120 7.93 1.62 -10.08
C ALA A 120 9.13 0.90 -10.73
N THR A 121 10.30 0.93 -10.07
CA THR A 121 11.52 0.27 -10.56
C THR A 121 11.37 -1.25 -10.55
N ALA A 122 10.76 -1.82 -9.51
CA ALA A 122 10.46 -3.24 -9.45
C ALA A 122 9.51 -3.66 -10.58
N ALA A 123 8.46 -2.87 -10.84
CA ALA A 123 7.54 -3.13 -11.93
C ALA A 123 8.19 -3.00 -13.31
N PHE A 124 9.05 -2.00 -13.50
CA PHE A 124 9.84 -1.86 -14.73
C PHE A 124 10.67 -3.12 -15.00
N ALA A 125 11.42 -3.58 -14.00
CA ALA A 125 12.27 -4.76 -14.13
C ALA A 125 11.48 -6.03 -14.45
N LEU A 126 10.31 -6.22 -13.84
CA LEU A 126 9.43 -7.35 -14.12
C LEU A 126 8.82 -7.28 -15.53
N ALA A 127 8.43 -6.09 -16.00
CA ALA A 127 7.87 -5.91 -17.33
C ALA A 127 8.92 -6.16 -18.43
N GLU A 128 10.15 -5.66 -18.27
CA GLU A 128 11.26 -5.95 -19.19
C GLU A 128 11.57 -7.45 -19.25
N ALA A 129 11.61 -8.12 -18.09
CA ALA A 129 11.84 -9.56 -18.04
C ALA A 129 10.77 -10.33 -18.82
N ALA A 130 9.50 -9.95 -18.68
CA ALA A 130 8.39 -10.59 -19.40
C ALA A 130 8.51 -10.45 -20.92
N VAL A 131 8.93 -9.27 -21.41
CA VAL A 131 9.19 -9.04 -22.84
C VAL A 131 10.36 -9.87 -23.35
N SER A 132 11.42 -10.03 -22.56
CA SER A 132 12.60 -10.81 -22.96
C SER A 132 12.36 -12.32 -23.09
N THR A 133 11.29 -12.83 -22.49
CA THR A 133 10.93 -14.25 -22.48
C THR A 133 9.90 -14.66 -23.54
N GLY A 134 9.30 -13.70 -24.26
CA GLY A 134 8.31 -13.95 -25.32
C GLY A 134 8.90 -13.77 -26.71
#